data_AF-A0AAW5RF76-F1
#
_entry.id   AF-A0AAW5RF76-F1
#
_cell.length_a   1.000
_cell.length_b   1.000
_cell.length_c   1.000
_cell.angle_alpha   90.00
_cell.angle_beta   90.00
_cell.angle_gamma   90.00
#
_symmetry.space_group_name_H-M   'P 1'
#
loop_
_entity.id
_entity.type
_entity.pdbx_description
1 polymer ?
#
loop_
_entity_poly.entity_id
_entity_poly.type
_entity_poly.pdbx_seq_one_letter_code
_entity_poly.pdbx_strand_id
1 'polypeptide(L)'
;MKRQSGFTLIELMIVVAIVAILAAIALPAYQTYSLRAKFSEVIAAAGPAKTAFEVCAQTLEIAPADIDTGDAALGGTCVDAAQAALTAAIADANLARIDTAAANTVATAVAAVGSVGATDGTIPVDPASATAGIDIIVRSGTDFADLAVGGVNPEFILHGEIAASKQVNWLRSTGSCVAASMC
;
A
#
# COMPACT_ATOMS: atom_id res chain seq x y z
N MET A 1 3.03 -52.98 -41.38
CA MET A 1 2.17 -51.84 -41.00
C MET A 1 2.24 -51.69 -39.49
N LYS A 2 2.86 -50.61 -38.98
CA LYS A 2 2.93 -50.35 -37.54
C LYS A 2 1.55 -49.86 -37.10
N ARG A 3 0.91 -50.56 -36.16
CA ARG A 3 -0.37 -50.14 -35.60
C ARG A 3 -0.12 -48.87 -34.78
N GLN A 4 -0.71 -47.77 -35.22
CA GLN A 4 -0.73 -46.52 -34.48
C GLN A 4 -1.71 -46.69 -33.32
N SER A 5 -1.18 -46.86 -32.10
CA SER A 5 -1.98 -46.82 -30.87
C SER A 5 -2.38 -45.36 -30.62
N GLY A 6 -3.60 -45.00 -31.00
CA GLY A 6 -4.19 -43.71 -30.65
C GLY A 6 -4.60 -43.68 -29.18
N PHE A 7 -4.56 -42.49 -28.59
CA PHE A 7 -5.14 -42.21 -27.27
C PHE A 7 -6.62 -42.58 -27.25
N THR A 8 -7.08 -43.24 -26.19
CA THR A 8 -8.50 -43.57 -26.04
C THR A 8 -9.29 -42.35 -25.55
N LEU A 9 -10.56 -42.23 -25.97
CA LEU A 9 -11.44 -41.18 -25.43
C LEU A 9 -11.58 -41.29 -23.91
N ILE A 10 -11.52 -42.50 -23.36
CA ILE A 10 -11.63 -42.72 -21.91
C ILE A 10 -10.42 -42.15 -21.16
N GLU A 11 -9.20 -42.28 -21.70
CA GLU A 11 -8.00 -41.69 -21.11
C GLU A 11 -8.10 -40.16 -21.10
N LEU A 12 -8.58 -39.59 -22.20
CA LEU A 12 -8.71 -38.14 -22.31
C LEU A 12 -9.74 -37.58 -21.32
N MET A 13 -10.87 -38.27 -21.12
CA MET A 13 -11.89 -37.84 -20.16
C MET A 13 -11.40 -37.88 -18.70
N ILE A 14 -10.61 -38.89 -18.33
CA ILE A 14 -10.04 -38.98 -16.97
C ILE A 14 -9.02 -37.87 -16.74
N VAL A 15 -8.16 -37.59 -17.73
CA VAL A 15 -7.16 -36.52 -17.62
C VAL A 15 -7.84 -35.17 -17.42
N VAL A 16 -8.88 -34.86 -18.20
CA VAL A 16 -9.62 -33.60 -18.04
C VAL A 16 -10.30 -33.50 -16.68
N ALA A 17 -10.87 -34.59 -16.16
CA ALA A 17 -11.47 -34.62 -14.83
C ALA A 17 -10.46 -34.32 -13.71
N ILE A 18 -9.25 -34.88 -13.78
CA ILE A 18 -8.20 -34.61 -12.80
C ILE A 18 -7.73 -33.16 -12.89
N VAL A 19 -7.51 -32.64 -14.11
CA VAL A 19 -7.09 -31.24 -14.33
C VAL A 19 -8.15 -30.27 -13.81
N ALA A 20 -9.45 -30.58 -13.97
CA ALA A 20 -10.53 -29.74 -13.46
C ALA A 20 -10.52 -29.61 -11.93
N ILE A 21 -10.28 -30.71 -11.20
CA ILE A 21 -10.18 -30.70 -9.73
C ILE A 21 -8.95 -29.90 -9.28
N LEU A 22 -7.79 -30.13 -9.91
CA LEU A 22 -6.57 -29.41 -9.59
C LEU A 22 -6.71 -27.90 -9.85
N ALA A 23 -7.33 -27.52 -10.96
CA ALA A 23 -7.57 -26.12 -11.32
C ALA A 23 -8.47 -25.41 -10.30
N ALA A 24 -9.53 -26.08 -9.81
CA ALA A 24 -10.46 -25.50 -8.83
C ALA A 24 -9.76 -25.08 -7.52
N ILE A 25 -8.71 -25.80 -7.11
CA ILE A 25 -7.95 -25.49 -5.89
C ILE A 25 -6.76 -24.56 -6.20
N ALA A 26 -6.08 -24.77 -7.34
CA ALA A 26 -4.87 -24.05 -7.69
C ALA A 26 -5.13 -22.60 -8.13
N LEU A 27 -6.21 -22.33 -8.86
CA LEU A 27 -6.56 -20.99 -9.33
C LEU A 27 -6.73 -19.96 -8.20
N PRO A 28 -7.57 -20.18 -7.18
CA PRO A 28 -7.75 -19.20 -6.10
C PRO A 28 -6.46 -19.00 -5.28
N ALA A 29 -5.68 -20.05 -5.09
CA ALA A 29 -4.39 -19.96 -4.41
C ALA A 29 -3.39 -19.13 -5.21
N TYR A 30 -3.25 -19.40 -6.52
CA TYR A 30 -2.33 -18.68 -7.41
C TYR A 30 -2.66 -17.19 -7.53
N GLN A 31 -3.96 -16.87 -7.59
CA GLN A 31 -4.44 -15.48 -7.55
C GLN A 31 -3.99 -14.80 -6.26
N THR A 32 -4.21 -15.40 -5.10
CA THR A 32 -3.80 -14.83 -3.81
C THR A 32 -2.29 -14.63 -3.70
N TYR A 33 -1.48 -15.58 -4.18
CA TYR A 33 -0.01 -15.44 -4.19
C TYR A 33 0.45 -14.31 -5.11
N SER A 34 -0.10 -14.23 -6.31
CA SER A 34 0.22 -13.17 -7.28
C SER A 34 -0.14 -11.79 -6.71
N LEU A 35 -1.25 -11.70 -5.97
CA LEU A 35 -1.68 -10.46 -5.33
C LEU A 35 -0.80 -10.05 -4.16
N ARG A 36 -0.35 -10.99 -3.33
CA ARG A 36 0.64 -10.69 -2.27
C ARG A 36 1.95 -10.17 -2.87
N ALA A 37 2.41 -10.79 -3.96
CA ALA A 37 3.58 -10.34 -4.71
C ALA A 37 3.36 -8.98 -5.39
N LYS A 38 2.12 -8.64 -5.74
CA LYS A 38 1.74 -7.29 -6.21
C LYS A 38 1.80 -6.27 -5.08
N PHE A 39 1.19 -6.60 -3.95
CA PHE A 39 1.07 -5.70 -2.81
C PHE A 39 2.40 -5.41 -2.12
N SER A 40 3.39 -6.31 -2.21
CA SER A 40 4.75 -6.03 -1.70
C SER A 40 5.42 -4.84 -2.39
N GLU A 41 5.07 -4.53 -3.64
CA GLU A 41 5.59 -3.33 -4.33
C GLU A 41 4.91 -2.06 -3.85
N VAL A 42 3.61 -2.13 -3.54
CA VAL A 42 2.86 -1.03 -2.90
C VAL A 42 3.49 -0.69 -1.55
N ILE A 43 3.83 -1.70 -0.75
CA ILE A 43 4.53 -1.53 0.53
C ILE A 43 5.93 -0.94 0.32
N ALA A 44 6.68 -1.46 -0.65
CA ALA A 44 8.06 -1.02 -0.92
C ALA A 44 8.14 0.45 -1.35
N ALA A 45 7.13 0.95 -2.08
CA ALA A 45 7.07 2.33 -2.54
C ALA A 45 6.99 3.36 -1.39
N ALA A 46 6.49 2.97 -0.21
CA ALA A 46 6.48 3.82 0.97
C ALA A 46 7.86 3.96 1.64
N GLY A 47 8.80 3.05 1.35
CA GLY A 47 10.12 3.00 1.97
C GLY A 47 10.94 4.28 1.81
N PRO A 48 11.13 4.80 0.58
CA PRO A 48 11.86 6.03 0.34
C PRO A 48 11.25 7.26 1.01
N ALA A 49 9.92 7.33 1.07
CA ALA A 49 9.21 8.41 1.75
C ALA A 49 9.46 8.39 3.27
N LYS A 50 9.41 7.19 3.87
CA LYS A 50 9.75 6.98 5.28
C LYS A 50 11.18 7.42 5.60
N THR A 51 12.16 7.00 4.80
CA THR A 51 13.57 7.36 5.05
C THR A 51 13.82 8.85 4.85
N ALA A 52 13.19 9.48 3.85
CA ALA A 52 13.28 10.93 3.63
C ALA A 52 12.73 11.72 4.82
N PHE A 53 11.59 11.31 5.38
CA PHE A 53 11.05 11.92 6.59
C PHE A 53 11.98 11.77 7.79
N GLU A 54 12.49 10.56 8.04
CA GLU A 54 13.42 10.28 9.14
C GLU A 54 14.68 11.15 9.07
N VAL A 55 15.30 11.25 7.89
CA VAL A 55 16.50 12.06 7.68
C VAL A 55 16.20 13.54 7.89
N CYS A 56 15.07 14.03 7.38
CA CYS A 56 14.67 15.42 7.54
C CYS A 56 14.38 15.77 9.01
N ALA A 57 13.60 14.93 9.71
CA ALA A 57 13.26 15.11 11.11
C ALA A 57 14.51 15.13 12.01
N GLN A 58 15.49 14.27 11.73
CA GLN A 58 16.78 14.26 12.43
C GLN A 58 17.64 15.49 12.12
N THR A 59 17.70 15.91 10.86
CA THR A 59 18.54 17.04 10.41
C THR A 59 18.03 18.36 10.96
N LEU A 60 16.71 18.54 10.98
CA LEU A 60 16.06 19.76 11.47
C LEU A 60 15.71 19.71 12.95
N GLU A 61 16.03 18.59 13.62
CA GLU A 61 15.77 18.38 15.05
C GLU A 61 14.33 18.63 15.47
N ILE A 62 13.37 18.20 14.64
CA ILE A 62 11.94 18.48 14.82
C ILE A 62 11.44 17.91 16.14
N ALA A 63 10.75 18.74 16.92
CA ALA A 63 10.07 18.28 18.12
C ALA A 63 8.72 17.65 17.76
N PRO A 64 8.20 16.70 18.56
CA PRO A 64 6.91 16.04 18.28
C PRO A 64 5.75 17.01 18.01
N ALA A 65 5.72 18.16 18.68
CA ALA A 65 4.65 19.15 18.53
C ALA A 65 4.70 19.94 17.21
N ASP A 66 5.85 19.94 16.50
CA ASP A 66 6.08 20.78 15.32
C ASP A 66 5.68 20.10 14.00
N ILE A 67 5.18 18.86 14.06
CA ILE A 67 4.72 18.10 12.88
C ILE A 67 3.35 18.59 12.39
N ASP A 68 2.50 19.10 13.29
CA ASP A 68 1.08 19.42 13.03
C ASP A 68 0.89 20.71 12.20
N THR A 69 1.88 21.61 12.17
CA THR A 69 1.66 22.94 11.61
C THR A 69 1.83 22.95 10.10
N GLY A 70 0.70 22.88 9.40
CA GLY A 70 0.60 23.18 7.97
C GLY A 70 1.33 24.48 7.59
N ASP A 71 2.17 24.38 6.57
CA ASP A 71 2.74 25.45 5.75
C ASP A 71 3.62 26.54 6.39
N ALA A 72 4.11 26.43 7.64
CA ALA A 72 5.09 27.42 8.12
C ALA A 72 6.15 26.95 9.15
N ALA A 73 6.23 25.67 9.51
CA ALA A 73 7.28 25.16 10.40
C ALA A 73 8.07 24.01 9.78
N LEU A 74 9.20 23.67 10.42
CA LEU A 74 10.11 22.58 10.04
C LEU A 74 9.37 21.28 9.67
N GLY A 75 8.21 20.99 10.28
CA GLY A 75 7.34 19.85 9.96
C GLY A 75 6.89 19.78 8.49
N GLY A 76 6.44 20.88 7.90
CA GLY A 76 6.01 20.92 6.49
C GLY A 76 7.14 20.58 5.52
N THR A 77 8.37 21.03 5.81
CA THR A 77 9.53 20.72 4.96
C THR A 77 9.86 19.23 4.91
N CYS A 78 9.60 18.49 6.00
CA CYS A 78 9.80 17.05 6.02
C CYS A 78 8.67 16.28 5.37
N VAL A 79 7.44 16.79 5.43
CA VAL A 79 6.31 16.26 4.66
C VAL A 79 6.56 16.43 3.17
N ASP A 80 7.05 17.59 2.72
CA ASP A 80 7.42 17.83 1.32
C ASP A 80 8.56 16.92 0.86
N ALA A 81 9.60 16.75 1.68
CA ALA A 81 10.71 15.85 1.38
C ALA A 81 10.24 14.39 1.24
N ALA A 82 9.35 13.94 2.12
CA ALA A 82 8.75 12.62 2.05
C ALA A 82 7.83 12.47 0.83
N GLN A 83 7.02 13.48 0.52
CA GLN A 83 6.13 13.49 -0.65
C GLN A 83 6.93 13.46 -1.96
N ALA A 84 8.04 14.19 -2.04
CA ALA A 84 8.93 14.17 -3.20
C ALA A 84 9.57 12.78 -3.38
N ALA A 85 10.06 12.17 -2.30
CA ALA A 85 10.62 10.83 -2.32
C ALA A 85 9.57 9.76 -2.68
N LEU A 86 8.33 9.92 -2.21
CA LEU A 86 7.20 9.06 -2.58
C LEU A 86 6.90 9.17 -4.07
N THR A 87 6.79 10.40 -4.58
CA THR A 87 6.50 10.66 -5.99
C THR A 87 7.58 10.08 -6.91
N ALA A 88 8.86 10.21 -6.52
CA ALA A 88 9.96 9.60 -7.24
C ALA A 88 9.91 8.06 -7.21
N ALA A 89 9.65 7.46 -6.05
CA ALA A 89 9.52 6.01 -5.91
C ALA A 89 8.36 5.44 -6.76
N ILE A 90 7.27 6.18 -6.89
CA ILE A 90 6.11 5.80 -7.71
C ILE A 90 6.41 5.98 -9.20
N ALA A 91 7.18 7.00 -9.59
CA ALA A 91 7.57 7.21 -10.98
C ALA A 91 8.40 6.05 -11.56
N ASP A 92 9.19 5.39 -10.70
CA ASP A 92 9.96 4.19 -11.06
C ASP A 92 9.14 2.88 -10.93
N ALA A 93 7.91 2.95 -10.41
CA ALA A 93 7.04 1.79 -10.22
C ALA A 93 6.16 1.50 -11.44
N ASN A 94 5.56 0.31 -11.48
CA ASN A 94 4.56 0.01 -12.50
C ASN A 94 3.26 0.78 -12.19
N LEU A 95 2.86 1.68 -13.07
CA LEU A 95 1.63 2.49 -12.96
C LEU A 95 0.33 1.67 -12.91
N ALA A 96 0.39 0.39 -13.32
CA ALA A 96 -0.75 -0.53 -13.15
C ALA A 96 -0.84 -1.09 -11.72
N ARG A 97 0.28 -1.13 -10.98
CA ARG A 97 0.40 -1.71 -9.63
C ARG A 97 0.18 -0.68 -8.54
N ILE A 98 0.56 0.57 -8.79
CA ILE A 98 0.37 1.71 -7.88
C ILE A 98 -0.48 2.76 -8.60
N ASP A 99 -1.50 3.26 -7.93
CA ASP A 99 -2.36 4.30 -8.50
C ASP A 99 -1.62 5.63 -8.50
N THR A 100 -1.47 6.22 -9.69
CA THR A 100 -0.90 7.57 -9.87
C THR A 100 -1.95 8.61 -10.24
N ALA A 101 -3.20 8.17 -10.43
CA ALA A 101 -4.35 9.03 -10.74
C ALA A 101 -5.11 9.42 -9.46
N ALA A 102 -5.23 8.52 -8.48
CA ALA A 102 -5.50 8.90 -7.10
C ALA A 102 -4.21 9.47 -6.49
N ALA A 103 -4.29 10.60 -5.77
CA ALA A 103 -3.11 11.15 -5.12
C ALA A 103 -2.62 10.17 -4.05
N ASN A 104 -1.43 9.59 -4.24
CA ASN A 104 -0.63 9.04 -3.15
C ASN A 104 -0.07 10.21 -2.37
N THR A 105 -0.24 10.18 -1.06
CA THR A 105 -0.07 11.37 -0.21
C THR A 105 0.72 11.05 1.03
N VAL A 106 1.58 11.97 1.41
CA VAL A 106 2.11 12.14 2.75
C VAL A 106 1.33 13.29 3.37
N ALA A 107 0.56 13.00 4.43
CA ALA A 107 -0.26 13.97 5.12
C ALA A 107 0.11 14.02 6.60
N THR A 108 -0.11 15.14 7.26
CA THR A 108 0.00 15.23 8.72
C THR A 108 -1.22 14.56 9.35
N ALA A 109 -0.98 13.63 10.28
CA ALA A 109 -2.01 13.06 11.12
C ALA A 109 -2.27 14.04 12.27
N VAL A 110 -3.31 14.85 12.11
CA VAL A 110 -3.77 15.80 13.13
C VAL A 110 -4.95 15.19 13.85
N ALA A 111 -4.92 15.20 15.19
CA ALA A 111 -6.08 14.89 16.02
C ALA A 111 -7.16 15.98 15.82
N ALA A 112 -7.94 15.84 14.74
CA ALA A 112 -9.16 16.57 14.41
C ALA A 112 -9.08 18.12 14.41
N VAL A 113 -8.59 18.71 13.32
CA VAL A 113 -9.19 19.92 12.73
C VAL A 113 -9.12 19.82 11.20
N GLY A 114 -10.29 19.69 10.57
CA GLY A 114 -10.59 20.07 9.17
C GLY A 114 -9.51 19.90 8.09
N SER A 115 -9.56 18.75 7.41
CA SER A 115 -9.29 18.56 5.98
C SER A 115 -8.16 19.37 5.33
N VAL A 116 -7.00 18.74 5.13
CA VAL A 116 -6.23 18.96 3.89
C VAL A 116 -6.86 18.07 2.83
N GLY A 117 -7.46 18.69 1.82
CA GLY A 117 -8.25 18.01 0.81
C GLY A 117 -7.44 17.05 -0.04
N ALA A 118 -7.84 15.79 -0.08
CA ALA A 118 -7.68 14.93 -1.23
C ALA A 118 -9.05 14.31 -1.51
N THR A 119 -9.62 14.69 -2.65
CA THR A 119 -10.87 14.14 -3.16
C THR A 119 -10.72 12.63 -3.37
N ASP A 120 -11.63 11.91 -2.73
CA ASP A 120 -11.92 10.46 -2.79
C ASP A 120 -11.21 9.56 -1.75
N GLY A 121 -12.03 8.97 -0.87
CA GLY A 121 -11.65 7.97 0.13
C GLY A 121 -11.27 8.54 1.50
N THR A 122 -12.24 8.62 2.40
CA THR A 122 -12.11 9.00 3.82
C THR A 122 -10.89 8.37 4.48
N ILE A 123 -9.95 9.21 4.94
CA ILE A 123 -8.80 8.84 5.76
C ILE A 123 -9.34 8.33 7.12
N PRO A 124 -9.20 7.05 7.48
CA PRO A 124 -9.43 6.63 8.84
C PRO A 124 -8.23 7.11 9.66
N VAL A 125 -8.32 8.32 10.22
CA VAL A 125 -7.44 8.71 11.32
C VAL A 125 -7.69 7.73 12.46
N ASP A 126 -6.68 6.98 12.86
CA ASP A 126 -6.77 6.14 14.05
C ASP A 126 -6.88 7.08 15.28
N PRO A 127 -8.01 7.11 16.00
CA PRO A 127 -8.17 7.98 17.16
C PRO A 127 -7.28 7.59 18.35
N ALA A 128 -6.53 6.49 18.27
CA ALA A 128 -5.56 6.10 19.28
C ALA A 128 -4.25 6.92 19.24
N SER A 129 -3.97 7.62 18.14
CA SER A 129 -2.82 8.52 18.00
C SER A 129 -3.20 9.94 18.44
N ALA A 130 -3.17 10.20 19.75
CA ALA A 130 -3.27 11.55 20.31
C ALA A 130 -1.96 12.34 20.17
N THR A 131 -1.08 11.94 19.25
CA THR A 131 0.26 12.49 19.05
C THR A 131 0.36 13.04 17.63
N ALA A 132 0.87 14.25 17.44
CA ALA A 132 1.13 14.78 16.11
C ALA A 132 2.08 13.83 15.35
N GLY A 133 1.68 13.46 14.13
CA GLY A 133 2.37 12.45 13.32
C GLY A 133 2.16 12.69 11.82
N ILE A 134 2.66 11.76 11.00
CA ILE A 134 2.46 11.74 9.56
C ILE A 134 1.93 10.40 9.09
N ASP A 135 1.12 10.43 8.04
CA ASP A 135 0.61 9.26 7.36
C ASP A 135 1.15 9.23 5.94
N ILE A 136 1.87 8.15 5.61
CA ILE A 136 2.26 7.84 4.24
C ILE A 136 1.25 6.87 3.68
N ILE A 137 0.54 7.32 2.65
CA ILE A 137 -0.52 6.58 1.97
C ILE A 137 -0.06 6.17 0.57
N VAL A 138 -0.07 4.86 0.31
CA VAL A 138 0.20 4.29 -1.01
C VAL A 138 -1.00 3.48 -1.46
N ARG A 139 -1.68 3.96 -2.50
CA ARG A 139 -2.83 3.28 -3.09
C ARG A 139 -2.39 2.35 -4.20
N SER A 140 -3.00 1.18 -4.24
CA SER A 140 -2.75 0.22 -5.29
C SER A 140 -3.53 0.57 -6.56
N GLY A 141 -2.92 0.23 -7.70
CA GLY A 141 -3.41 0.58 -9.04
C GLY A 141 -4.45 -0.41 -9.60
N THR A 142 -4.69 -0.29 -10.90
CA THR A 142 -5.70 -1.08 -11.63
C THR A 142 -5.47 -2.59 -11.63
N ASP A 143 -4.26 -3.06 -11.32
CA ASP A 143 -3.93 -4.49 -11.18
C ASP A 143 -4.73 -5.21 -10.08
N PHE A 144 -5.43 -4.44 -9.25
CA PHE A 144 -6.30 -4.90 -8.17
C PHE A 144 -7.79 -4.65 -8.44
N ALA A 145 -8.15 -4.08 -9.60
CA ALA A 145 -9.53 -3.69 -9.92
C ALA A 145 -10.52 -4.88 -9.89
N ASP A 146 -10.07 -6.06 -10.29
CA ASP A 146 -10.87 -7.30 -10.26
C ASP A 146 -11.20 -7.78 -8.82
N LEU A 147 -10.61 -7.13 -7.82
CA LEU A 147 -10.70 -7.50 -6.40
C LEU A 147 -11.13 -6.32 -5.53
N ALA A 148 -11.50 -5.19 -6.15
CA ALA A 148 -11.97 -4.01 -5.43
C ALA A 148 -13.25 -4.37 -4.65
N VAL A 149 -13.17 -4.33 -3.32
CA VAL A 149 -14.35 -4.53 -2.46
C VAL A 149 -15.05 -3.18 -2.31
N GLY A 150 -16.29 -3.09 -2.81
CA GLY A 150 -17.01 -1.82 -2.80
C GLY A 150 -16.46 -0.77 -3.78
N GLY A 151 -15.68 -1.20 -4.79
CA GLY A 151 -15.14 -0.31 -5.84
C GLY A 151 -13.85 0.42 -5.45
N VAL A 152 -13.23 0.08 -4.32
CA VAL A 152 -11.98 0.69 -3.85
C VAL A 152 -10.84 -0.33 -3.87
N ASN A 153 -9.70 0.05 -4.43
CA ASN A 153 -8.47 -0.75 -4.43
C ASN A 153 -7.84 -0.79 -3.01
N PRO A 154 -7.05 -1.82 -2.67
CA PRO A 154 -6.36 -1.86 -1.38
C PRO A 154 -5.35 -0.73 -1.23
N GLU A 155 -5.17 -0.28 0.02
CA GLU A 155 -4.25 0.79 0.37
C GLU A 155 -3.28 0.35 1.47
N PHE A 156 -2.05 0.85 1.40
CA PHE A 156 -1.05 0.70 2.44
C PHE A 156 -0.82 2.03 3.14
N ILE A 157 -0.93 2.01 4.48
CA ILE A 157 -0.77 3.21 5.31
C ILE A 157 0.32 2.96 6.35
N LEU A 158 1.30 3.86 6.40
CA LEU A 158 2.32 3.93 7.44
C LEU A 158 2.11 5.19 8.29
N HIS A 159 1.91 5.00 9.58
CA HIS A 159 1.83 6.08 10.54
C HIS A 159 3.21 6.28 11.17
N GLY A 160 3.73 7.49 11.07
CA GLY A 160 4.97 7.92 11.69
C GLY A 160 4.69 8.89 12.82
N GLU A 161 5.17 8.58 14.02
CA GLU A 161 5.13 9.49 15.17
C GLU A 161 6.55 9.82 15.61
N ILE A 162 6.83 11.08 15.96
CA ILE A 162 8.12 11.44 16.56
C ILE A 162 8.01 11.27 18.07
N ALA A 163 8.82 10.39 18.64
CA ALA A 163 8.94 10.23 20.08
C ALA A 163 9.63 11.45 20.71
N ALA A 164 9.47 11.65 22.03
CA ALA A 164 10.19 12.69 22.78
C ALA A 164 11.73 12.58 22.66
N SER A 165 12.24 11.40 22.31
CA SER A 165 13.65 11.15 21.99
C SER A 165 14.09 11.63 20.60
N LYS A 166 13.23 12.33 19.85
CA LYS A 166 13.42 12.73 18.45
C LYS A 166 13.62 11.56 17.47
N GLN A 167 13.25 10.35 17.88
CA GLN A 167 13.23 9.18 16.99
C GLN A 167 11.86 9.04 16.36
N VAL A 168 11.81 8.73 15.07
CA VAL A 168 10.55 8.42 14.37
C VAL A 168 10.21 6.95 14.63
N ASN A 169 9.05 6.71 15.22
CA ASN A 169 8.48 5.39 15.35
C ASN A 169 7.44 5.16 14.25
N TRP A 170 7.50 4.02 13.59
CA TRP A 170 6.60 3.69 12.50
C TRP A 170 5.69 2.53 12.89
N LEU A 171 4.39 2.77 12.80
CA LEU A 171 3.36 1.79 13.00
C LEU A 171 2.66 1.56 11.66
N ARG A 172 2.55 0.29 11.27
CA ARG A 172 1.67 -0.08 10.16
C ARG A 172 0.24 0.00 10.69
N SER A 173 -0.58 0.89 10.15
CA SER A 173 -2.01 0.79 10.38
C SER A 173 -2.62 -0.19 9.40
N THR A 174 -3.70 -0.81 9.85
CA THR A 174 -4.55 -1.64 9.03
C THR A 174 -5.24 -0.75 7.99
N GLY A 175 -4.58 -0.54 6.85
CA GLY A 175 -5.22 -0.02 5.65
C GLY A 175 -6.35 -0.95 5.18
N SER A 176 -7.09 -0.52 4.15
CA SER A 176 -8.09 -1.37 3.50
C SER A 176 -7.40 -2.55 2.78
N CYS A 177 -7.49 -3.75 3.34
CA CYS A 177 -7.00 -4.97 2.70
C CYS A 177 -8.15 -5.73 2.04
N VAL A 178 -7.92 -6.21 0.82
CA VAL A 178 -8.85 -7.09 0.07
C VAL A 178 -9.15 -8.40 0.81
N ALA A 179 -8.23 -8.86 1.68
CA ALA A 179 -8.45 -9.98 2.58
C ALA A 179 -7.70 -9.79 3.90
N ALA A 180 -8.26 -10.25 5.02
CA ALA A 180 -7.65 -10.18 6.36
C ALA A 180 -6.31 -10.92 6.48
N SER A 181 -5.93 -11.73 5.47
CA SER A 181 -4.64 -12.41 5.42
C SER A 181 -3.54 -11.61 4.68
N MET A 182 -3.90 -10.49 4.04
CA MET A 182 -3.03 -9.58 3.30
C MET A 182 -2.64 -8.34 4.14
N CYS A 183 -3.46 -8.03 5.14
CA CYS A 183 -3.07 -7.31 6.34
C CYS A 183 -2.30 -8.30 7.24
#